data_AF-A0A1F3E168-F1
#
_entry.id   AF-A0A1F3E168-F1
#
_cell.length_a   1.000
_cell.length_b   1.000
_cell.length_c   1.000
_cell.angle_alpha   90.00
_cell.angle_beta   90.00
_cell.angle_gamma   90.00
#
_symmetry.space_group_name_H-M   'P 1'
#
loop_
_entity.id
_entity.type
_entity.pdbx_description
1 polymer ?
#
loop_
_entity_poly.entity_id
_entity_poly.type
_entity_poly.pdbx_seq_one_letter_code
_entity_poly.pdbx_strand_id
1 'polypeptide(L)'
;MVYKGDFSQSSILPMLKMIENNMSNQLDELKVKKLVYIALVEILQNISKHSKEVGGFREGIFLMGQKNKSYVISSGNLITNNEVPSLKKQLDYLNSLDKSGLNEFYKSTLLDGEDTYNGGAGLGLIDIARESDGKLEYNFVPFDNNTSFFSLIVRV
;
A
#
# COMPACT_ATOMS: atom_id res chain seq x y z
N MET A 1 -5.31 -6.43 -13.83
CA MET A 1 -4.78 -7.65 -13.16
C MET A 1 -5.47 -7.82 -11.82
N VAL A 2 -5.82 -9.05 -11.45
CA VAL A 2 -6.32 -9.40 -10.12
C VAL A 2 -5.54 -10.62 -9.65
N TYR A 3 -5.06 -10.60 -8.41
CA TYR A 3 -4.44 -11.74 -7.77
C TYR A 3 -4.99 -11.87 -6.34
N LYS A 4 -5.43 -13.06 -5.98
CA LYS A 4 -5.79 -13.44 -4.61
C LYS A 4 -4.99 -14.68 -4.27
N GLY A 5 -4.28 -14.66 -3.15
CA GLY A 5 -3.42 -15.76 -2.77
C GLY A 5 -2.44 -15.37 -1.68
N ASP A 6 -1.33 -16.11 -1.63
CA ASP A 6 -0.28 -15.91 -0.64
C ASP A 6 0.75 -14.86 -1.09
N PHE A 7 0.97 -13.87 -0.24
CA PHE A 7 1.92 -12.78 -0.42
C PHE A 7 3.15 -12.93 0.47
N SER A 8 3.54 -14.15 0.82
CA SER A 8 4.88 -14.44 1.36
C SER A 8 5.98 -13.82 0.48
N GLN A 9 7.14 -13.49 1.05
CA GLN A 9 8.21 -12.79 0.33
C GLN A 9 8.65 -13.47 -0.99
N SER A 10 8.51 -14.80 -1.07
CA SER A 10 8.76 -15.59 -2.28
C SER A 10 7.83 -15.25 -3.46
N SER A 11 6.62 -14.75 -3.18
CA SER A 11 5.58 -14.48 -4.18
C SER A 11 5.59 -13.04 -4.72
N ILE A 12 6.26 -12.11 -4.02
CA ILE A 12 6.30 -10.68 -4.41
C ILE A 12 7.12 -10.47 -5.69
N LEU A 13 8.32 -11.05 -5.78
CA LEU A 13 9.24 -10.83 -6.90
C LEU A 13 8.66 -11.27 -8.26
N PRO A 14 8.03 -12.44 -8.39
CA PRO A 14 7.35 -12.83 -9.64
C PRO A 14 6.24 -11.86 -10.04
N MET A 15 5.45 -11.34 -9.09
CA MET A 15 4.40 -10.35 -9.38
C MET A 15 4.99 -9.04 -9.89
N LEU A 16 6.03 -8.52 -9.24
CA LEU A 16 6.69 -7.29 -9.66
C LEU A 16 7.19 -7.40 -11.10
N LYS A 17 7.90 -8.49 -11.44
CA LYS A 17 8.36 -8.75 -12.81
C LYS A 17 7.22 -8.84 -13.81
N MET A 18 6.11 -9.48 -13.43
CA MET A 18 4.94 -9.58 -14.31
C MET A 18 4.31 -8.21 -14.57
N ILE A 19 4.23 -7.34 -13.56
CA ILE A 19 3.66 -6.00 -13.71
C ILE A 19 4.60 -5.08 -14.50
N GLU A 20 5.90 -5.13 -14.24
CA GLU A 20 6.94 -4.44 -15.04
C GLU A 20 6.84 -4.78 -16.53
N ASN A 21 6.72 -6.08 -16.85
CA ASN A 21 6.59 -6.56 -18.23
C ASN A 21 5.28 -6.12 -18.90
N ASN A 22 4.20 -5.95 -18.15
CA ASN A 22 2.94 -5.45 -18.69
C ASN A 22 2.97 -3.93 -18.93
N MET A 23 3.69 -3.17 -18.09
CA MET A 23 3.87 -1.73 -18.27
C MET A 23 4.88 -1.38 -19.34
N SER A 24 5.91 -2.20 -19.60
CA SER A 24 6.92 -1.92 -20.63
C SER A 24 6.34 -1.87 -22.05
N ASN A 25 5.26 -2.63 -22.30
CA ASN A 25 4.57 -2.69 -23.59
C ASN A 25 3.63 -1.52 -23.87
N GLN A 26 3.42 -0.62 -22.91
CA GLN A 26 2.55 0.56 -23.05
C GLN A 26 3.39 1.85 -23.12
N LEU A 27 2.94 2.81 -23.95
CA LEU A 27 3.48 4.18 -24.11
C LEU A 27 3.21 5.05 -22.85
N ASP A 28 3.38 4.49 -21.66
CA ASP A 28 3.25 5.25 -20.42
C ASP A 28 4.51 6.07 -20.17
N GLU A 29 4.32 7.27 -19.62
CA GLU A 29 5.43 8.13 -19.19
C GLU A 29 6.27 7.42 -18.12
N LEU A 30 7.60 7.48 -18.25
CA LEU A 30 8.55 6.87 -17.31
C LEU A 30 8.27 7.25 -15.84
N LYS A 31 7.75 8.46 -15.63
CA LYS A 31 7.36 8.96 -14.32
C LYS A 31 6.22 8.12 -13.72
N VAL A 32 5.14 7.90 -14.48
CA VAL A 32 3.98 7.10 -14.03
C VAL A 32 4.41 5.67 -13.72
N LYS A 33 5.25 5.05 -14.57
CA LYS A 33 5.78 3.70 -14.32
C LYS A 33 6.51 3.59 -12.98
N LYS A 34 7.33 4.60 -12.65
CA LYS A 34 8.05 4.65 -11.38
C LYS A 34 7.11 4.76 -10.18
N LEU A 35 6.08 5.61 -10.27
CA LEU A 35 5.11 5.80 -9.17
C LEU A 35 4.28 4.54 -8.93
N VAL A 36 3.82 3.91 -10.01
CA VAL A 36 3.15 2.62 -9.95
C VAL A 36 4.06 1.59 -9.30
N TYR A 37 5.33 1.51 -9.69
CA TYR A 37 6.28 0.57 -9.08
C TYR A 37 6.46 0.77 -7.57
N ILE A 38 6.64 2.02 -7.13
CA ILE A 38 6.76 2.35 -5.70
C ILE A 38 5.49 1.90 -4.96
N ALA A 39 4.32 2.30 -5.46
CA ALA A 39 3.05 1.92 -4.84
C ALA A 39 2.85 0.40 -4.79
N LEU A 40 3.26 -0.33 -5.84
CA LEU A 40 3.22 -1.79 -5.87
C LEU A 40 4.10 -2.42 -4.81
N VAL A 41 5.36 -2.01 -4.72
CA VAL A 41 6.30 -2.57 -3.74
C VAL A 41 5.76 -2.38 -2.33
N GLU A 42 5.32 -1.16 -2.00
CA GLU A 42 4.83 -0.83 -0.66
C GLU A 42 3.53 -1.55 -0.31
N ILE A 43 2.59 -1.64 -1.27
CA ILE A 43 1.34 -2.38 -1.07
C ILE A 43 1.60 -3.88 -0.88
N LEU A 44 2.47 -4.48 -1.68
CA LEU A 44 2.79 -5.90 -1.56
C LEU A 44 3.55 -6.20 -0.26
N GLN A 45 4.48 -5.33 0.13
CA GLN A 45 5.15 -5.43 1.42
C GLN A 45 4.17 -5.26 2.59
N ASN A 46 3.18 -4.37 2.47
CA ASN A 46 2.16 -4.19 3.49
C ASN A 46 1.40 -5.50 3.74
N ILE A 47 0.93 -6.15 2.68
CA ILE A 47 0.28 -7.47 2.78
C ILE A 47 1.24 -8.49 3.42
N SER A 48 2.50 -8.55 2.94
CA SER A 48 3.48 -9.51 3.47
C SER A 48 3.87 -9.26 4.93
N LYS A 49 3.87 -8.02 5.42
CA LYS A 49 4.29 -7.69 6.79
C LYS A 49 3.12 -7.78 7.77
N HIS A 50 1.95 -7.31 7.36
CA HIS A 50 0.82 -7.07 8.26
C HIS A 50 -0.35 -8.04 8.07
N SER A 51 -0.39 -8.85 7.00
CA SER A 51 -1.43 -9.87 6.89
C SER A 51 -1.30 -10.90 8.01
N LYS A 52 -2.42 -11.24 8.62
CA LYS A 52 -2.50 -12.33 9.60
C LYS A 52 -2.05 -13.63 8.94
N GLU A 53 -1.00 -14.21 9.51
CA GLU A 53 -0.49 -15.49 9.07
C GLU A 53 -1.42 -16.62 9.54
N VAL A 54 -1.92 -17.42 8.59
CA VAL A 54 -2.75 -18.59 8.86
C VAL A 54 -2.09 -19.79 8.20
N GLY A 55 -1.54 -20.70 9.01
CA GLY A 55 -0.90 -21.92 8.50
C GLY A 55 0.33 -21.66 7.61
N GLY A 56 1.07 -20.56 7.85
CA GLY A 56 2.24 -20.17 7.06
C GLY A 56 1.92 -19.31 5.83
N PHE A 57 0.64 -19.05 5.54
CA PHE A 57 0.21 -18.23 4.42
C PHE A 57 -0.21 -16.84 4.87
N ARG A 58 0.15 -15.84 4.05
CA ARG A 58 -0.27 -14.45 4.21
C ARG A 58 -1.24 -14.11 3.11
N GLU A 59 -2.50 -14.45 3.35
CA GLU A 59 -3.55 -14.22 2.38
C GLU A 59 -3.79 -12.73 2.16
N GLY A 60 -3.97 -12.37 0.90
CA GLY A 60 -4.38 -11.05 0.50
C GLY A 60 -5.11 -11.08 -0.83
N ILE A 61 -5.56 -9.90 -1.22
CA ILE A 61 -6.02 -9.62 -2.57
C ILE A 61 -5.32 -8.36 -3.08
N PHE A 62 -4.96 -8.40 -4.34
CA PHE A 62 -4.34 -7.32 -5.06
C PHE A 62 -5.05 -7.12 -6.39
N LEU A 63 -5.37 -5.88 -6.72
CA LEU A 63 -5.99 -5.48 -7.96
C LEU A 63 -5.23 -4.30 -8.54
N MET A 64 -5.04 -4.32 -9.85
CA MET A 64 -4.49 -3.20 -10.60
C MET A 64 -5.30 -3.02 -11.87
N GLY A 65 -5.85 -1.83 -12.05
CA GLY A 65 -6.56 -1.42 -13.25
C GLY A 65 -5.93 -0.16 -13.83
N GLN A 66 -6.17 0.07 -15.11
CA GLN A 66 -5.81 1.31 -15.78
C GLN A 66 -7.09 1.89 -16.40
N LYS A 67 -7.31 3.19 -16.21
CA LYS A 67 -8.40 3.94 -16.85
C LYS A 67 -7.88 5.31 -17.24
N ASN A 68 -8.01 5.67 -18.52
CA ASN A 68 -7.60 6.98 -19.06
C ASN A 68 -6.15 7.38 -18.72
N LYS A 69 -5.20 6.43 -18.80
CA LYS A 69 -3.79 6.58 -18.41
C LYS A 69 -3.50 6.74 -16.90
N SER A 70 -4.53 6.81 -16.06
CA SER A 70 -4.36 6.68 -14.61
C SER A 70 -4.46 5.23 -14.19
N TYR A 71 -3.61 4.83 -13.26
CA TYR A 71 -3.62 3.53 -12.62
C TYR A 71 -4.42 3.58 -11.32
N VAL A 72 -5.18 2.53 -11.07
CA VAL A 72 -5.84 2.30 -9.78
C VAL A 72 -5.27 1.01 -9.23
N ILE A 73 -4.62 1.11 -8.09
CA ILE A 73 -4.04 -0.01 -7.36
C ILE A 73 -4.88 -0.20 -6.11
N SER A 74 -5.27 -1.44 -5.84
CA SER A 74 -6.06 -1.78 -4.67
C SER A 74 -5.53 -3.03 -4.01
N SER A 75 -5.53 -3.05 -2.70
CA SER A 75 -5.19 -4.22 -1.91
C SER A 75 -6.18 -4.44 -0.79
N GLY A 76 -6.17 -5.67 -0.28
CA GLY A 76 -6.74 -5.92 1.03
C GLY A 76 -6.18 -7.19 1.67
N ASN A 77 -6.14 -7.18 2.99
CA ASN A 77 -5.65 -8.27 3.82
C ASN A 77 -6.33 -8.24 5.19
N LEU A 78 -6.30 -9.37 5.88
CA LEU A 78 -6.76 -9.44 7.26
C LEU A 78 -5.69 -8.86 8.17
N ILE A 79 -6.09 -7.96 9.07
CA ILE A 79 -5.27 -7.42 10.16
C ILE A 79 -5.94 -7.75 11.49
N THR A 80 -5.19 -7.66 12.59
CA THR A 80 -5.77 -7.82 13.93
C THR A 80 -6.59 -6.59 14.31
N ASN A 81 -7.63 -6.78 15.10
CA ASN A 81 -8.48 -5.67 15.56
C ASN A 81 -7.70 -4.63 16.38
N ASN A 82 -6.58 -5.02 16.98
CA ASN A 82 -5.69 -4.14 17.74
C ASN A 82 -4.89 -3.17 16.86
N GLU A 83 -4.64 -3.51 15.59
CA GLU A 83 -3.91 -2.67 14.64
C GLU A 83 -4.77 -1.57 14.03
N VAL A 84 -6.10 -1.79 13.97
CA VAL A 84 -7.07 -0.88 13.32
C VAL A 84 -6.96 0.57 13.83
N PRO A 85 -6.97 0.85 15.16
CA PRO A 85 -6.96 2.23 15.63
C PRO A 85 -5.68 2.99 15.25
N SER A 86 -4.52 2.31 15.33
CA SER A 86 -3.23 2.91 14.99
C SER A 86 -3.15 3.22 13.49
N LEU A 87 -3.45 2.23 12.65
CA LEU A 87 -3.40 2.38 11.20
C LEU A 87 -4.42 3.42 10.70
N LYS A 88 -5.62 3.43 11.28
CA LYS A 88 -6.63 4.45 10.96
C LYS A 88 -6.13 5.86 11.27
N LYS A 89 -5.57 6.08 12.47
CA LYS A 89 -5.03 7.38 12.86
C LYS A 89 -3.94 7.85 11.89
N GLN A 90 -3.10 6.94 11.42
CA GLN A 90 -2.04 7.25 10.45
C GLN A 90 -2.60 7.64 9.09
N LEU A 91 -3.52 6.84 8.54
CA LEU A 91 -4.14 7.12 7.25
C LEU A 91 -4.94 8.42 7.28
N ASP A 92 -5.66 8.69 8.38
CA ASP A 92 -6.38 9.94 8.59
C ASP A 92 -5.44 11.15 8.65
N TYR A 93 -4.29 11.01 9.33
CA TYR A 93 -3.27 12.06 9.37
C TYR A 93 -2.68 12.33 7.98
N LEU A 94 -2.26 11.30 7.24
CA LEU A 94 -1.73 11.46 5.88
C LEU A 94 -2.75 12.13 4.95
N ASN A 95 -4.02 11.73 5.04
CA ASN A 95 -5.10 12.33 4.26
C ASN A 95 -5.47 13.77 4.68
N SER A 96 -5.00 14.23 5.83
CA SER A 96 -5.18 15.61 6.30
C SER A 96 -4.12 16.57 5.75
N LEU A 97 -2.97 16.05 5.34
CA LEU A 97 -1.86 16.83 4.81
C LEU A 97 -2.07 17.17 3.33
N ASP A 98 -1.60 18.34 2.93
CA ASP A 98 -1.47 18.69 1.52
C ASP A 98 -0.11 18.19 0.97
N LYS A 99 0.15 18.47 -0.31
CA LYS A 99 1.39 18.01 -0.96
C LYS A 99 2.66 18.59 -0.30
N SER A 100 2.59 19.80 0.26
CA SER A 100 3.73 20.40 0.97
C SER A 100 3.95 19.69 2.31
N GLY A 101 2.88 19.54 3.09
CA GLY A 101 2.90 18.87 4.39
C GLY A 101 3.33 17.41 4.29
N LEU A 102 2.89 16.67 3.26
CA LEU A 102 3.34 15.30 3.01
C LEU A 102 4.85 15.24 2.72
N ASN A 103 5.39 16.18 1.94
CA ASN A 103 6.82 16.24 1.66
C ASN A 103 7.66 16.62 2.89
N GLU A 104 7.19 17.54 3.73
CA GLU A 104 7.83 17.88 4.99
C GLU A 104 7.82 16.69 5.96
N PHE A 105 6.67 16.03 6.09
CA PHE A 105 6.51 14.86 6.95
C PHE A 105 7.40 13.69 6.52
N TYR A 106 7.55 13.46 5.22
CA TYR A 106 8.49 12.47 4.69
C TYR A 106 9.94 12.80 5.05
N LYS A 107 10.35 14.06 4.90
CA LYS A 107 11.72 14.50 5.26
C LYS A 107 11.99 14.35 6.75
N SER A 108 11.05 14.74 7.61
CA SER A 108 11.22 14.59 9.06
C SER A 108 11.33 13.12 9.44
N THR A 109 10.47 12.25 8.88
CA THR A 109 10.50 10.81 9.15
C THR A 109 11.82 10.15 8.73
N LEU A 110 12.43 10.61 7.62
CA LEU A 110 13.76 10.14 7.21
C LEU A 110 14.88 10.57 8.17
N LEU A 111 14.78 11.76 8.77
CA LEU A 111 15.78 12.31 9.69
C LEU A 111 15.67 11.69 11.09
N ASP A 112 14.46 11.41 11.55
CA ASP A 112 14.18 10.88 12.89
C ASP A 112 14.41 9.35 12.98
N GLY A 113 14.68 8.69 11.85
CA GLY A 113 14.85 7.22 11.74
C GLY A 113 13.52 6.46 11.78
N GLU A 114 13.46 5.30 11.11
CA GLU A 114 12.22 4.51 10.93
C GLU A 114 11.52 4.11 12.26
N ASP A 115 12.26 4.09 13.38
CA ASP A 115 11.80 3.57 14.66
C ASP A 115 11.04 4.57 15.57
N THR A 116 11.00 5.87 15.24
CA THR A 116 10.52 6.90 16.19
C THR A 116 9.03 7.25 16.10
N TYR A 117 8.29 6.74 15.12
CA TYR A 117 6.82 6.82 15.16
C TYR A 117 6.22 5.56 15.79
N ASN A 118 5.95 5.66 17.09
CA ASN A 118 5.14 4.76 17.92
C ASN A 118 3.84 4.30 17.22
N GLY A 119 3.93 3.30 16.34
CA GLY A 119 2.77 2.73 15.65
C GLY A 119 2.94 2.31 14.19
N GLY A 120 4.12 2.45 13.56
CA GLY A 120 4.44 1.67 12.35
C GLY A 120 3.84 2.14 11.02
N ALA A 121 3.58 3.44 10.83
CA ALA A 121 3.37 3.96 9.48
C ALA A 121 4.73 3.89 8.78
N GLY A 122 5.01 2.78 8.09
CA GLY A 122 6.24 2.65 7.31
C GLY A 122 6.36 3.84 6.35
N LEU A 123 7.60 4.25 6.05
CA LEU A 123 7.90 5.27 5.04
C LEU A 123 7.10 5.06 3.74
N GLY A 124 6.77 3.81 3.42
CA GLY A 124 5.91 3.42 2.32
C GLY A 124 4.54 4.08 2.24
N LEU A 125 3.79 4.18 3.35
CA LEU A 125 2.47 4.83 3.31
C LEU A 125 2.58 6.32 3.03
N ILE A 126 3.64 6.96 3.54
CA ILE A 126 3.95 8.36 3.29
C ILE A 126 4.32 8.55 1.82
N ASP A 127 5.16 7.67 1.28
CA ASP A 127 5.63 7.73 -0.11
C ASP A 127 4.46 7.51 -1.09
N ILE A 128 3.58 6.54 -0.81
CA ILE A 128 2.34 6.34 -1.57
C ILE A 128 1.49 7.62 -1.54
N ALA A 129 1.22 8.20 -0.36
CA ALA A 129 0.37 9.38 -0.23
C ALA A 129 0.94 10.61 -0.98
N ARG A 130 2.27 10.76 -1.01
CA ARG A 130 2.96 11.85 -1.71
C ARG A 130 2.84 11.76 -3.23
N GLU A 131 2.93 10.54 -3.73
CA GLU A 131 3.01 10.26 -5.15
C GLU A 131 1.64 9.95 -5.79
N SER A 132 0.62 9.66 -4.99
CA SER A 132 -0.73 9.39 -5.47
C SER A 132 -1.49 10.63 -5.95
N ASP A 133 -2.35 10.43 -6.94
CA ASP A 133 -3.34 11.40 -7.41
C ASP A 133 -4.53 11.45 -6.43
N GLY A 134 -4.36 12.23 -5.36
CA GLY A 134 -5.41 12.49 -4.38
C GLY A 134 -5.16 11.81 -3.04
N LYS A 135 -6.26 11.56 -2.31
CA LYS A 135 -6.21 10.97 -0.96
C LYS A 135 -6.18 9.45 -1.03
N LEU A 136 -5.60 8.82 -0.01
CA LEU A 136 -5.67 7.38 0.20
C LEU A 136 -7.12 6.99 0.53
N GLU A 137 -7.73 6.18 -0.33
CA GLU A 137 -9.06 5.61 -0.09
C GLU A 137 -8.88 4.32 0.72
N TYR A 138 -9.47 4.21 1.90
CA TYR A 138 -9.29 3.03 2.74
C TYR A 138 -10.53 2.66 3.53
N ASN A 139 -10.62 1.39 3.94
CA ASN A 139 -11.72 0.89 4.77
C ASN A 139 -11.28 -0.25 5.70
N PHE A 140 -12.03 -0.41 6.79
CA PHE A 140 -11.89 -1.52 7.74
C PHE A 140 -13.25 -2.18 7.93
N VAL A 141 -13.37 -3.45 7.55
CA VAL A 141 -14.60 -4.22 7.70
C VAL A 141 -14.36 -5.32 8.74
N PRO A 142 -15.13 -5.37 9.85
CA PRO A 142 -15.01 -6.46 10.82
C PRO A 142 -15.20 -7.82 10.12
N PHE A 143 -14.25 -8.74 10.34
CA PHE A 143 -14.30 -10.08 9.73
C PHE A 143 -14.67 -11.15 10.78
N ASP A 144 -14.04 -11.10 11.95
CA ASP A 144 -14.36 -11.92 13.11
C ASP A 144 -14.04 -11.18 14.42
N ASN A 145 -14.15 -11.89 15.56
CA ASN A 145 -13.89 -11.31 16.90
C ASN A 145 -12.45 -10.78 17.08
N ASN A 146 -11.51 -11.24 16.26
CA ASN A 146 -10.09 -10.94 16.41
C ASN A 146 -9.51 -10.11 15.25
N THR A 147 -10.20 -10.06 14.11
CA THR A 147 -9.67 -9.53 12.85
C THR A 147 -10.65 -8.67 12.08
N SER A 148 -10.06 -7.76 11.31
CA SER A 148 -10.75 -6.90 10.36
C SER A 148 -10.10 -7.03 8.99
N PHE A 149 -10.91 -6.97 7.94
CA PHE A 149 -10.42 -6.84 6.58
C PHE A 149 -10.08 -5.37 6.31
N PHE A 150 -8.79 -5.10 6.11
CA PHE A 150 -8.30 -3.80 5.68
C PHE A 150 -8.25 -3.76 4.16
N SER A 151 -8.74 -2.67 3.57
CA SER A 151 -8.58 -2.39 2.14
C SER A 151 -8.00 -1.00 1.91
N LEU A 152 -7.07 -0.90 0.96
CA LEU A 152 -6.45 0.34 0.53
C LEU A 152 -6.59 0.48 -0.99
N ILE A 153 -6.96 1.66 -1.46
CA ILE A 153 -7.09 2.02 -2.87
C ILE A 153 -6.28 3.30 -3.09
N VAL A 154 -5.43 3.26 -4.12
CA VAL A 154 -4.51 4.33 -4.51
C VAL A 154 -4.72 4.61 -5.99
N ARG A 155 -4.74 5.88 -6.36
CA ARG A 155 -4.79 6.34 -7.75
C ARG A 155 -3.45 6.99 -8.10
N VAL A 156 -2.92 6.67 -9.27
CA VAL A 156 -1.60 7.11 -9.78
C VAL A 156 -1.74 7.52 -11.24
#